data_AF-A0A645IMV8-F1
#
_entry.id   AF-A0A645IMV8-F1
#
_cell.length_a   1.000
_cell.length_b   1.000
_cell.length_c   1.000
_cell.angle_alpha   90.00
_cell.angle_beta   90.00
_cell.angle_gamma   90.00
#
_symmetry.space_group_name_H-M   'P 1'
#
loop_
_entity.id
_entity.type
_entity.pdbx_description
1 polymer ?
#
loop_
_entity_poly.entity_id
_entity_poly.type
_entity_poly.pdbx_seq_one_letter_code
_entity_poly.pdbx_strand_id
1 'polypeptide(L)'
;MAWDLLEGGYASVEDIDTAAEKGLGHPMGPFRTMDYSGLDTILSVRKSRYEADPSKYPAPNEILMEKVARGEVGVKAGKGFYDYKK
;
A
#
# COMPACT_ATOMS: atom_id res chain seq x y z
N MET A 1 -4.58 -4.52 -9.03
CA MET A 1 -5.51 -3.44 -9.40
C MET A 1 -5.11 -2.09 -8.79
N ALA A 2 -5.16 -1.88 -7.47
CA ALA A 2 -4.76 -0.59 -6.88
C ALA A 2 -3.26 -0.27 -7.08
N TRP A 3 -2.39 -1.28 -6.96
CA TRP A 3 -0.95 -1.15 -7.18
C TRP A 3 -0.61 -0.78 -8.63
N ASP A 4 -1.24 -1.44 -9.60
CA ASP A 4 -0.99 -1.19 -11.03
C ASP A 4 -1.41 0.23 -11.45
N LEU A 5 -2.47 0.77 -10.85
CA LEU A 5 -2.91 2.14 -11.08
C LEU A 5 -1.89 3.16 -10.54
N LEU A 6 -1.30 2.87 -9.38
CA LEU A 6 -0.30 3.73 -8.76
C LEU A 6 1.06 3.64 -9.49
N GLU A 7 1.56 2.44 -9.75
CA GLU A 7 2.84 2.20 -10.43
C GLU A 7 2.80 2.66 -11.89
N GLY A 8 1.65 2.47 -12.56
CA GLY A 8 1.44 2.98 -13.91
C GLY A 8 1.22 4.50 -14.00
N GLY A 9 1.15 5.21 -12.86
CA GLY A 9 0.92 6.65 -12.82
C GLY A 9 -0.46 7.07 -13.34
N TYR A 10 -1.41 6.15 -13.40
CA TYR A 10 -2.76 6.42 -13.92
C TYR A 10 -3.61 7.22 -12.93
N ALA A 11 -3.36 7.04 -11.63
CA ALA A 11 -4.08 7.71 -10.57
C ALA A 11 -3.19 7.92 -9.34
N SER A 12 -3.46 9.01 -8.60
CA SER A 12 -2.81 9.23 -7.31
C SER A 12 -3.36 8.28 -6.24
N VAL A 13 -2.62 8.12 -5.14
CA VAL A 13 -3.07 7.37 -3.96
C VAL A 13 -4.43 7.89 -3.48
N GLU A 14 -4.60 9.22 -3.47
CA GLU A 14 -5.83 9.91 -3.06
C GLU A 14 -7.01 9.62 -3.98
N ASP A 15 -6.80 9.61 -5.28
CA ASP A 15 -7.84 9.28 -6.25
C ASP A 15 -8.28 7.82 -6.15
N ILE A 16 -7.33 6.90 -5.95
CA ILE A 16 -7.62 5.47 -5.82
C ILE A 16 -8.41 5.21 -4.53
N ASP A 17 -7.98 5.82 -3.42
CA ASP A 17 -8.71 5.70 -2.14
C ASP A 17 -10.10 6.33 -2.22
N THR A 18 -10.22 7.49 -2.86
CA THR A 18 -11.53 8.14 -3.07
C THR A 18 -12.45 7.31 -3.95
N ALA A 19 -11.92 6.68 -5.01
CA ALA A 19 -12.69 5.80 -5.88
C ALA A 19 -13.15 4.53 -5.14
N ALA A 20 -12.32 3.97 -4.26
CA ALA A 20 -12.72 2.84 -3.43
C ALA A 20 -13.76 3.23 -2.37
N GLU A 21 -13.60 4.38 -1.71
CA GLU A 21 -14.52 4.85 -0.69
C GLU A 21 -15.89 5.25 -1.28
N LYS A 22 -15.88 6.08 -2.32
CA LYS A 22 -17.12 6.65 -2.89
C LYS A 22 -17.71 5.81 -4.02
N GLY A 23 -16.87 5.16 -4.81
CA GLY A 23 -17.30 4.37 -5.97
C GLY A 23 -17.71 2.94 -5.61
N LEU A 24 -16.96 2.30 -4.70
CA LEU A 24 -17.21 0.91 -4.28
C LEU A 24 -17.90 0.80 -2.91
N GLY A 25 -18.05 1.91 -2.18
CA GLY A 25 -18.69 1.93 -0.86
C GLY A 25 -17.82 1.33 0.24
N HIS A 26 -16.50 1.24 0.05
CA HIS A 26 -15.62 0.80 1.12
C HIS A 26 -15.55 1.86 2.25
N PRO A 27 -15.48 1.46 3.52
CA PRO A 27 -15.40 2.39 4.64
C PRO A 27 -14.09 3.19 4.65
N MET A 28 -13.05 2.66 4.01
CA MET A 28 -11.74 3.29 3.90
C MET A 28 -11.02 2.81 2.64
N GLY A 29 -10.27 3.69 2.02
CA GLY A 29 -9.49 3.36 0.83
C GLY A 29 -8.41 2.30 1.09
N PRO A 30 -8.00 1.55 0.06
CA PRO A 30 -7.00 0.50 0.18
C PRO A 30 -5.66 1.03 0.73
N PHE A 31 -5.16 2.17 0.28
CA PHE A 31 -3.86 2.68 0.71
C PHE A 31 -3.90 3.18 2.15
N ARG A 32 -4.96 3.87 2.55
CA ARG A 32 -5.18 4.26 3.94
C ARG A 32 -5.32 3.03 4.85
N THR A 33 -5.98 1.96 4.38
CA THR A 33 -6.04 0.66 5.10
C THR A 33 -4.66 0.03 5.27
N MET A 34 -3.82 0.13 4.25
CA MET A 34 -2.46 -0.38 4.31
C MET A 34 -1.59 0.41 5.30
N ASP A 35 -1.74 1.73 5.35
CA ASP A 35 -1.05 2.57 6.34
C ASP A 35 -1.49 2.30 7.77
N TYR A 36 -2.77 1.98 7.99
CA TYR A 36 -3.27 1.54 9.30
C TYR A 36 -2.73 0.17 9.71
N SER A 37 -2.64 -0.77 8.75
CA SER A 37 -2.13 -2.13 9.01
C SER A 37 -0.61 -2.17 9.21
N GLY A 38 0.10 -1.23 8.60
CA GLY A 38 1.56 -1.14 8.60
C GLY A 38 2.18 -1.70 7.31
N LEU A 39 2.90 -0.84 6.60
CA LEU A 39 3.50 -1.18 5.30
C LEU A 39 4.62 -2.22 5.41
N ASP A 40 5.33 -2.26 6.53
CA ASP A 40 6.34 -3.26 6.85
C ASP A 40 5.76 -4.66 7.03
N THR A 41 4.63 -4.77 7.73
CA THR A 41 3.89 -6.03 7.89
C THR A 41 3.43 -6.54 6.52
N ILE A 42 2.86 -5.66 5.70
CA ILE A 42 2.40 -6.00 4.35
C ILE A 42 3.56 -6.46 3.48
N LEU A 43 4.70 -5.75 3.54
CA LEU A 43 5.90 -6.12 2.80
C LEU A 43 6.42 -7.49 3.23
N SER A 44 6.47 -7.77 4.53
CA SER A 44 6.90 -9.05 5.08
C SER A 44 6.02 -10.21 4.59
N VAL A 45 4.70 -10.05 4.67
CA VAL A 45 3.74 -11.06 4.18
C VAL A 45 3.89 -11.29 2.67
N ARG A 46 4.06 -10.21 1.89
CA ARG A 46 4.26 -10.32 0.44
C ARG A 46 5.56 -11.03 0.09
N LYS A 47 6.67 -10.70 0.74
CA LYS A 47 7.95 -11.40 0.54
C LYS A 47 7.82 -12.89 0.87
N SER A 48 7.28 -13.21 2.04
CA SER A 48 7.08 -14.60 2.46
C SER A 48 6.19 -15.39 1.48
N ARG A 49 5.12 -14.78 0.97
CA ARG A 49 4.25 -15.43 -0.04
C ARG A 49 4.95 -15.61 -1.38
N TYR A 50 5.68 -14.59 -1.84
CA TYR A 50 6.46 -14.66 -3.08
C TYR A 50 7.53 -15.75 -2.99
N GLU A 51 8.26 -15.84 -1.88
CA GLU A 51 9.27 -16.87 -1.64
C GLU A 51 8.66 -18.29 -1.57
N ALA A 52 7.44 -18.41 -1.04
CA ALA A 52 6.74 -19.69 -0.96
C ALA A 52 6.24 -20.19 -2.32
N ASP A 53 5.71 -19.29 -3.16
CA ASP A 53 5.23 -19.62 -4.51
C ASP A 53 5.29 -18.40 -5.45
N PRO A 54 6.42 -18.21 -6.16
CA PRO A 54 6.59 -17.11 -7.11
C PRO A 54 5.64 -17.18 -8.32
N SER A 55 5.07 -18.36 -8.61
CA SER A 55 4.17 -18.55 -9.74
C SER A 55 2.76 -18.01 -9.45
N LYS A 56 2.40 -17.96 -8.16
CA LYS A 56 1.06 -17.58 -7.68
C LYS A 56 1.00 -16.17 -7.12
N TYR A 57 2.08 -15.71 -6.49
CA TYR A 57 2.11 -14.39 -5.85
C TYR A 57 3.06 -13.45 -6.60
N PRO A 58 2.64 -12.21 -6.87
CA PRO A 58 3.51 -11.24 -7.51
C PRO A 58 4.66 -10.82 -6.59
N ALA A 59 5.76 -10.38 -7.18
CA ALA A 59 6.86 -9.77 -6.46
C ALA A 59 6.38 -8.56 -5.63
N PRO A 60 7.07 -8.23 -4.52
CA PRO A 60 6.78 -7.01 -3.77
C PRO A 60 6.92 -5.76 -4.65
N ASN A 61 5.97 -4.83 -4.54
CA ASN A 61 5.99 -3.57 -5.26
C ASN A 61 7.20 -2.71 -4.85
N GLU A 62 7.87 -2.08 -5.82
CA GLU A 62 9.07 -1.28 -5.57
C GLU A 62 8.77 -0.08 -4.67
N ILE A 63 7.66 0.61 -4.94
CA ILE A 63 7.17 1.75 -4.13
C ILE A 63 6.98 1.33 -2.66
N LEU A 64 6.46 0.13 -2.41
CA LEU A 64 6.28 -0.39 -1.06
C LEU A 64 7.62 -0.64 -0.37
N MET A 65 8.57 -1.26 -1.09
CA MET A 65 9.92 -1.52 -0.57
C MET A 65 10.64 -0.22 -0.21
N GLU A 66 10.57 0.78 -1.08
CA GLU A 66 11.17 2.08 -0.83
C GLU A 66 10.58 2.80 0.38
N LYS A 67 9.24 2.80 0.52
CA LYS A 67 8.57 3.42 1.68
C LYS A 67 9.00 2.78 2.99
N VAL A 68 9.04 1.45 3.03
CA VAL A 68 9.52 0.71 4.21
C VAL A 68 11.00 1.01 4.48
N ALA A 69 11.85 1.08 3.45
CA ALA A 69 13.25 1.44 3.58
C ALA A 69 13.46 2.86 4.14
N ARG A 70 12.55 3.81 3.81
CA ARG A 70 12.53 5.17 4.35
C ARG A 70 11.90 5.26 5.76
N GLY A 71 11.43 4.15 6.33
CA GLY A 71 10.71 4.15 7.61
C GLY A 71 9.31 4.74 7.53
N GLU A 72 8.79 4.97 6.33
CA GLU A 72 7.43 5.46 6.09
C GLU A 72 6.46 4.27 6.17
N VAL A 73 6.25 3.74 7.38
CA VAL A 73 5.51 2.48 7.60
C VAL A 73 4.04 2.68 8.00
N GLY A 74 3.47 3.84 7.70
CA GLY A 74 2.06 4.15 7.93
C GLY A 74 1.80 4.95 9.21
N VAL A 75 0.61 4.78 9.80
CA VAL A 75 0.13 5.56 10.95
C VAL A 75 1.10 5.47 12.13
N LYS A 76 1.67 4.29 12.37
CA LYS A 76 2.60 4.05 13.49
C LYS A 76 3.91 4.84 13.41
N ALA A 77 4.32 5.28 12.21
CA ALA A 77 5.49 6.13 12.00
C ALA A 77 5.11 7.60 11.76
N GLY A 78 3.82 7.93 11.80
CA GLY A 78 3.30 9.25 11.43
C GLY A 78 3.36 9.53 9.93
N LYS A 79 3.83 8.59 9.09
CA LYS A 79 3.92 8.76 7.64
C LYS A 79 3.96 7.41 6.92
N GLY A 80 3.20 7.27 5.85
CA GLY A 80 3.18 6.10 4.96
C GLY A 80 2.91 6.52 3.52
N PHE A 81 1.79 6.07 2.97
CA PHE A 81 1.19 6.68 1.77
C PHE A 81 0.64 8.07 2.06
N TYR A 82 0.08 8.27 3.25
CA TYR A 82 -0.39 9.55 3.75
C TYR A 82 0.55 10.12 4.81
N ASP A 83 0.52 11.44 5.00
CA ASP A 83 1.13 12.08 6.15
C ASP A 83 0.14 12.13 7.31
N TYR A 84 0.56 11.60 8.46
CA TYR A 84 -0.23 11.55 9.69
C TYR A 84 0.40 12.40 10.81
N LYS A 85 1.48 13.16 10.50
CA LYS A 85 2.03 14.12 11.45
C LYS A 85 1.06 15.30 11.55
N LYS A 86 0.59 15.53 12.78
CA LYS A 86 -0.15 16.73 13.17
C LYS A 86 0.80 17.88 13.47
#